data_AF-A0A1T2KZF2-F1
#
_entry.id   AF-A0A1T2KZF2-F1
#
_cell.length_a   1.000
_cell.length_b   1.000
_cell.length_c   1.000
_cell.angle_alpha   90.00
_cell.angle_beta   90.00
_cell.angle_gamma   90.00
#
_symmetry.space_group_name_H-M   'P 1'
#
loop_
_entity.id
_entity.type
_entity.pdbx_description
1 polymer ?
#
loop_
_entity_poly.entity_id
_entity_poly.type
_entity_poly.pdbx_seq_one_letter_code
_entity_poly.pdbx_strand_id
1 'polypeptide(L)'
;MRKFMRLALAMTLVIFVPETALAAAGTGLPWEGPLTVLSNSITGPVAFSVALIAIVIAGGVLIFGGDLNQFARVAIFIVLVLSLIIGAANFLSSTFGTTGALINVAQPITFTPKAEVSMAPNNDVLIMESGF
;
A
#
# COMPACT_ATOMS: atom_id res chain seq x y z
N MET A 1 23.87 16.21 -24.00
CA MET A 1 22.76 15.52 -24.72
C MET A 1 22.88 13.99 -24.69
N ARG A 2 24.00 13.37 -25.05
CA ARG A 2 24.16 11.88 -25.07
C ARG A 2 23.96 11.18 -23.72
N LYS A 3 24.31 11.85 -22.60
CA LYS A 3 24.10 11.32 -21.24
C LYS A 3 22.62 11.28 -20.84
N PHE A 4 21.85 12.28 -21.28
CA PHE A 4 20.40 12.36 -21.08
C PHE A 4 19.66 11.29 -21.91
N MET A 5 20.11 11.05 -23.15
CA MET A 5 19.56 9.99 -24.02
C MET A 5 19.73 8.59 -23.39
N ARG A 6 20.89 8.33 -22.77
CA ARG A 6 21.15 7.06 -22.07
C ARG A 6 20.28 6.91 -20.82
N LEU A 7 20.05 8.00 -20.08
CA LEU A 7 19.21 8.00 -18.89
C LEU A 7 17.72 7.79 -19.25
N ALA A 8 17.24 8.44 -20.31
CA ALA A 8 15.90 8.26 -20.83
C ALA A 8 15.66 6.84 -21.33
N LEU A 9 16.63 6.27 -22.08
CA LEU A 9 16.55 4.90 -22.57
C LEU A 9 16.55 3.87 -21.43
N ALA A 10 17.36 4.08 -20.39
CA ALA A 10 17.36 3.22 -19.20
C ALA A 10 16.03 3.30 -18.45
N MET A 11 15.43 4.49 -18.36
CA MET A 11 14.14 4.69 -17.70
C MET A 11 12.98 4.02 -18.48
N THR A 12 12.99 4.10 -19.81
CA THR A 12 12.02 3.38 -20.67
C THR A 12 12.16 1.87 -20.56
N LEU A 13 13.39 1.35 -20.46
CA LEU A 13 13.65 -0.09 -20.31
C LEU A 13 13.11 -0.65 -18.99
N VAL A 14 13.19 0.12 -17.89
CA VAL A 14 12.65 -0.27 -16.58
C VAL A 14 11.12 -0.35 -16.59
N ILE A 15 10.45 0.48 -17.39
CA ILE A 15 8.98 0.49 -17.50
C ILE A 15 8.45 -0.70 -18.32
N PHE A 16 9.26 -1.24 -19.24
CA PHE A 16 8.88 -2.34 -20.15
C PHE A 16 9.19 -3.75 -19.62
N VAL A 17 9.55 -3.90 -18.33
CA VAL A 17 9.83 -5.22 -17.74
C VAL A 17 8.52 -6.03 -17.65
N PRO A 18 8.48 -7.27 -18.17
CA PRO A 18 7.27 -8.09 -18.17
C PRO A 18 6.82 -8.45 -16.75
N GLU A 19 5.51 -8.34 -16.54
CA GLU A 19 4.78 -8.55 -15.28
C GLU A 19 4.92 -9.97 -14.69
N THR A 20 5.46 -10.91 -15.47
CA THR A 20 5.78 -12.28 -15.04
C THR A 20 6.85 -12.35 -13.95
N ALA A 21 7.66 -11.29 -13.78
CA ALA A 21 8.59 -11.17 -12.66
C ALA A 21 7.91 -10.77 -11.34
N LEU A 22 6.70 -10.21 -11.39
CA LEU A 22 5.93 -9.82 -10.20
C LEU A 22 5.05 -10.97 -9.66
N ALA A 23 4.66 -11.90 -10.53
CA ALA A 23 3.85 -13.08 -10.18
C ALA A 23 4.67 -14.26 -9.62
N ALA A 24 6.01 -14.17 -9.59
CA ALA A 24 6.91 -15.20 -9.10
C ALA A 24 7.32 -15.00 -7.61
N ALA A 25 6.53 -14.26 -6.83
CA ALA A 25 6.74 -14.06 -5.38
C ALA A 25 6.56 -15.34 -4.53
N GLY A 26 6.63 -16.53 -5.12
CA GLY A 26 6.41 -17.82 -4.46
C GLY A 26 7.41 -18.93 -4.81
N THR A 27 8.42 -18.70 -5.66
CA THR A 27 9.33 -19.79 -6.09
C THR A 27 10.81 -19.49 -5.83
N GLY A 28 11.20 -19.50 -4.55
CA GLY A 28 12.43 -20.16 -4.08
C GLY A 28 13.78 -19.86 -4.74
N LEU A 29 14.08 -18.61 -5.12
CA LEU A 29 15.43 -18.22 -5.52
C LEU A 29 16.19 -17.56 -4.34
N PRO A 30 17.42 -17.96 -4.00
CA PRO A 30 18.13 -17.51 -2.78
C PRO A 30 18.47 -16.00 -2.77
N TRP A 31 18.38 -15.33 -3.91
CA TRP A 31 18.57 -13.88 -4.09
C TRP A 31 17.28 -13.08 -3.86
N GLU A 32 16.11 -13.73 -3.86
CA GLU A 32 14.81 -13.10 -3.62
C GLU A 32 14.62 -12.73 -2.14
N GLY A 33 15.20 -13.48 -1.21
CA GLY A 33 15.13 -13.14 0.22
C GLY A 33 15.73 -11.77 0.52
N PRO A 34 16.99 -11.51 0.13
CA PRO A 34 17.61 -10.20 0.28
C PRO A 34 16.90 -9.07 -0.49
N LEU A 35 16.39 -9.33 -1.70
CA LEU A 35 15.67 -8.32 -2.50
C LEU A 35 14.29 -7.98 -1.91
N THR A 36 13.59 -8.96 -1.36
CA THR A 36 12.31 -8.77 -0.65
C THR A 36 12.51 -8.03 0.67
N VAL A 37 13.59 -8.31 1.40
CA VAL A 37 13.97 -7.53 2.59
C VAL A 37 14.28 -6.09 2.22
N LEU A 38 14.92 -5.86 1.07
CA LEU A 38 15.22 -4.52 0.58
C LEU A 38 13.95 -3.75 0.18
N SER A 39 13.02 -4.40 -0.54
CA SER A 39 11.74 -3.78 -0.90
C SER A 39 10.91 -3.44 0.36
N ASN A 40 10.83 -4.38 1.31
CA ASN A 40 10.16 -4.17 2.60
C ASN A 40 10.84 -3.10 3.45
N SER A 41 12.15 -2.88 3.31
CA SER A 41 12.86 -1.82 4.05
C SER A 41 12.58 -0.43 3.47
N ILE A 42 12.38 -0.33 2.15
CA ILE A 42 12.07 0.92 1.45
C ILE A 42 10.60 1.34 1.66
N THR A 43 9.69 0.38 1.81
CA THR A 43 8.28 0.64 2.08
C THR A 43 7.90 0.52 3.57
N GLY A 44 8.78 -0.04 4.39
CA GLY A 44 8.55 -0.29 5.82
C GLY A 44 9.02 0.81 6.77
N PRO A 45 9.03 0.53 8.08
CA PRO A 45 9.27 1.52 9.15
C PRO A 45 10.61 2.28 9.07
N VAL A 46 11.59 1.75 8.33
CA VAL A 46 12.90 2.38 8.14
C VAL A 46 12.77 3.66 7.31
N ALA A 47 12.00 3.65 6.22
CA ALA A 47 11.75 4.85 5.41
C ALA A 47 11.06 5.95 6.22
N PHE A 48 10.12 5.56 7.09
CA PHE A 48 9.45 6.50 8.00
C PHE A 48 10.42 7.13 9.00
N SER A 49 11.36 6.34 9.53
CA SER A 49 12.37 6.82 10.48
C SER A 49 13.31 7.85 9.85
N VAL A 50 13.74 7.62 8.60
CA VAL A 50 14.58 8.57 7.86
C VAL A 50 13.81 9.86 7.57
N ALA A 51 12.54 9.78 7.20
CA ALA A 51 11.69 10.95 6.99
C ALA A 51 11.56 11.79 8.28
N LEU A 52 11.39 11.14 9.43
CA LEU A 52 11.28 11.81 10.72
C LEU A 52 12.57 12.57 11.08
N ILE A 53 13.74 11.96 10.87
CA ILE A 53 15.04 12.62 11.11
C ILE A 53 15.19 13.86 10.22
N ALA A 54 14.82 13.78 8.94
CA ALA A 54 14.88 14.91 8.01
C ALA A 54 14.00 16.09 8.46
N ILE A 55 12.79 15.81 8.94
CA ILE A 55 11.86 16.82 9.47
C ILE A 55 12.44 17.48 10.73
N VAL A 56 13.05 16.71 11.63
CA VAL A 56 13.67 17.25 12.85
C VAL A 56 14.84 18.17 12.53
N ILE A 57 15.70 17.80 11.56
CA ILE A 57 16.80 18.66 11.11
C ILE A 57 16.26 19.96 10.51
N ALA A 58 15.23 19.87 9.65
CA ALA A 58 14.60 21.05 9.05
C ALA A 58 13.97 21.98 10.12
N GLY A 59 13.30 21.42 11.11
CA GLY A 59 12.74 22.17 12.25
C GLY A 59 13.84 22.81 13.12
N GLY A 60 14.94 22.10 13.36
CA GLY A 60 16.09 22.63 14.08
C GLY A 60 16.71 23.84 13.39
N VAL A 61 16.92 23.77 12.08
CA VAL A 61 17.44 24.89 11.27
C VAL A 61 16.50 26.11 11.30
N LEU A 62 15.19 25.90 11.42
CA LEU A 62 14.20 26.96 11.51
C LEU A 62 14.24 27.69 12.87
N ILE A 63 14.35 26.94 13.98
CA ILE A 63 14.33 27.51 15.34
C ILE A 63 15.54 28.41 15.60
N PHE A 64 16.71 28.05 15.06
CA PHE A 64 17.92 28.87 15.22
C PHE A 64 18.01 30.07 14.26
N GLY A 65 16.96 30.35 13.48
CA GLY A 65 16.90 31.55 12.64
C GLY A 65 17.74 31.46 11.36
N GLY A 66 17.77 30.28 10.72
CA GLY A 66 18.38 30.11 9.41
C GLY A 66 17.65 30.86 8.30
N ASP A 67 18.38 31.18 7.23
CA ASP A 67 17.89 31.89 6.04
C ASP A 67 16.50 31.39 5.62
N LEU A 68 15.49 32.27 5.58
CA LEU A 68 14.10 31.89 5.22
C LEU A 68 14.04 31.21 3.84
N ASN A 69 14.94 31.59 2.94
CA ASN A 69 15.09 30.98 1.63
C ASN A 69 15.59 29.51 1.75
N GLN A 70 16.51 29.24 2.67
CA GLN A 70 17.02 27.90 2.96
C GLN A 70 15.93 27.02 3.58
N PHE A 71 15.14 27.55 4.52
CA PHE A 71 14.01 26.83 5.10
C PHE A 71 12.95 26.48 4.05
N ALA A 72 12.51 27.47 3.26
CA ALA A 72 11.50 27.26 2.23
C ALA A 72 11.95 26.20 1.21
N ARG A 73 13.24 26.23 0.83
CA ARG A 73 13.83 25.22 -0.06
C ARG A 73 13.75 23.81 0.55
N VAL A 74 14.13 23.64 1.81
CA VAL A 74 14.10 22.34 2.50
C VAL A 74 12.65 21.86 2.70
N ALA A 75 11.74 22.74 3.09
CA ALA A 75 10.33 22.42 3.28
C ALA A 75 9.69 21.90 1.98
N ILE A 76 9.95 22.57 0.85
CA ILE A 76 9.44 22.14 -0.46
C ILE A 76 10.02 20.77 -0.85
N PHE A 77 11.32 20.52 -0.61
CA PHE A 77 11.91 19.20 -0.87
C PHE A 77 11.28 18.09 -0.03
N ILE A 78 11.04 18.34 1.26
CA ILE A 78 10.36 17.36 2.14
C ILE A 78 8.96 17.07 1.61
N VAL A 79 8.17 18.10 1.29
CA VAL A 79 6.81 17.92 0.75
C VAL A 79 6.83 17.17 -0.59
N LEU A 80 7.76 17.49 -1.49
CA LEU A 80 7.91 16.79 -2.76
C LEU A 80 8.22 15.30 -2.56
N VAL A 81 9.16 14.97 -1.67
CA VAL A 81 9.56 13.59 -1.38
C VAL A 81 8.42 12.82 -0.71
N LEU A 82 7.77 13.41 0.30
CA LEU A 82 6.64 12.77 0.98
C LEU A 82 5.50 12.53 -0.02
N SER A 83 5.10 13.53 -0.80
CA SER A 83 4.05 13.38 -1.82
C SER A 83 4.35 12.24 -2.79
N LEU A 84 5.61 12.12 -3.25
CA LEU A 84 6.03 11.03 -4.13
C LEU A 84 5.92 9.66 -3.45
N ILE A 85 6.37 9.53 -2.19
CA ILE A 85 6.34 8.25 -1.45
C ILE A 85 4.90 7.82 -1.17
N ILE A 86 4.07 8.72 -0.63
CA ILE A 86 2.65 8.43 -0.35
C ILE A 86 1.89 8.17 -1.66
N GLY A 87 2.13 8.96 -2.71
CA GLY A 87 1.49 8.78 -4.01
C GLY A 87 1.85 7.46 -4.69
N ALA A 88 3.14 7.08 -4.66
CA ALA A 88 3.61 5.83 -5.25
C ALA A 88 3.05 4.59 -4.55
N ALA A 89 3.01 4.59 -3.21
CA ALA A 89 2.43 3.49 -2.44
C ALA A 89 0.93 3.32 -2.75
N ASN A 90 0.17 4.41 -2.79
CA ASN A 90 -1.26 4.38 -3.11
C ASN A 90 -1.51 3.95 -4.56
N PHE A 91 -0.70 4.40 -5.52
CA PHE A 91 -0.78 3.98 -6.92
C PHE A 91 -0.55 2.47 -7.06
N LEU A 92 0.49 1.93 -6.42
CA LEU A 92 0.81 0.51 -6.47
C LEU A 92 -0.29 -0.35 -5.82
N SER A 93 -0.79 0.04 -4.64
CA SER A 93 -1.91 -0.66 -4.00
C SER A 93 -3.22 -0.57 -4.81
N SER A 94 -3.49 0.56 -5.46
CA SER A 94 -4.70 0.75 -6.28
C SER A 94 -4.66 -0.06 -7.56
N THR A 95 -3.50 -0.20 -8.20
CA THR A 95 -3.37 -0.93 -9.48
C THR A 95 -3.21 -2.44 -9.27
N PHE A 96 -2.50 -2.86 -8.22
CA PHE A 96 -2.13 -4.27 -8.02
C PHE A 96 -2.75 -4.92 -6.78
N GLY A 97 -3.38 -4.16 -5.88
CA GLY A 97 -3.99 -4.68 -4.64
C GLY A 97 -5.43 -5.18 -4.78
N THR A 98 -6.21 -4.65 -5.73
CA THR A 98 -7.63 -5.04 -5.95
C THR A 98 -7.80 -6.00 -7.14
N THR A 99 -6.89 -5.96 -8.12
CA THR A 99 -6.93 -6.80 -9.33
C THR A 99 -6.61 -8.29 -9.04
N GLY A 100 -6.11 -8.60 -7.85
CA GLY A 100 -5.79 -9.95 -7.38
C GLY A 100 -6.83 -10.58 -6.43
N ALA A 101 -8.04 -10.03 -6.33
CA ALA A 101 -9.10 -10.61 -5.48
C ALA A 101 -9.49 -12.01 -5.99
N LEU A 102 -8.78 -13.02 -5.49
CA LEU A 102 -9.27 -14.39 -5.44
C LEU A 102 -10.58 -14.33 -4.67
N ILE A 103 -11.68 -14.63 -5.37
CA ILE A 103 -12.98 -14.80 -4.74
C ILE A 103 -12.80 -15.94 -3.73
N ASN A 104 -12.70 -15.60 -2.45
CA ASN A 104 -12.63 -16.61 -1.42
C ASN A 104 -14.00 -17.27 -1.31
N VAL A 105 -14.21 -18.34 -2.08
CA VAL A 105 -15.44 -19.15 -2.05
C VAL A 105 -15.60 -19.91 -0.72
N ALA A 106 -14.70 -19.71 0.26
CA ALA A 106 -14.82 -20.29 1.59
C ALA A 106 -15.83 -19.59 2.53
N GLN A 107 -16.68 -18.69 2.02
CA GLN A 107 -17.90 -18.35 2.75
C GLN A 107 -18.93 -19.44 2.40
N PRO A 108 -19.19 -20.46 3.25
CA PRO A 108 -20.38 -21.26 3.05
C PRO A 108 -21.55 -20.26 3.05
N ILE A 109 -22.35 -20.28 1.99
CA ILE A 109 -23.61 -19.52 1.94
C ILE A 109 -24.49 -20.12 3.03
N THR A 110 -24.32 -19.60 4.25
CA THR A 110 -25.11 -19.98 5.40
C THR A 110 -26.38 -19.17 5.25
N PHE A 111 -27.32 -19.73 4.50
CA PHE A 111 -28.72 -19.36 4.63
C PHE A 111 -29.04 -19.56 6.10
N THR A 112 -28.99 -18.49 6.87
CA THR A 112 -29.61 -18.46 8.19
C THR A 112 -31.07 -18.16 7.86
N PRO A 113 -31.96 -19.17 7.76
CA PRO A 113 -33.37 -18.87 7.59
C PRO A 113 -33.76 -17.98 8.77
N LYS A 114 -34.30 -16.79 8.46
CA LYS A 114 -34.89 -15.88 9.45
C LYS A 114 -36.25 -16.45 9.90
N ALA A 115 -36.26 -17.70 10.34
CA ALA A 115 -37.32 -18.21 11.17
C ALA A 115 -36.96 -17.77 12.59
N GLU A 116 -37.43 -16.58 12.97
CA GLU A 116 -37.44 -16.19 14.37
C GLU A 116 -38.40 -17.15 15.07
N VAL A 117 -37.85 -18.22 15.66
CA VAL A 117 -38.60 -19.13 16.53
C VAL A 117 -38.94 -18.34 17.79
N SER A 118 -40.01 -17.56 17.71
CA SER A 118 -40.62 -16.89 18.85
C SER A 118 -41.52 -17.89 19.56
N MET A 119 -41.03 -18.36 20.70
CA MET A 119 -41.68 -19.36 21.54
C MET A 119 -42.89 -18.72 22.22
N ALA A 120 -44.10 -19.16 21.90
CA ALA A 120 -45.28 -18.76 22.65
C ALA A 120 -45.20 -19.30 24.10
N PRO A 121 -45.84 -18.65 25.08
CA PRO A 121 -45.78 -19.05 26.50
C PRO A 121 -46.22 -20.50 26.80
N ASN A 122 -46.91 -21.15 25.86
CA ASN A 122 -47.42 -22.52 25.95
C ASN A 122 -46.63 -23.54 25.11
N ASN A 123 -45.40 -23.21 24.69
CA ASN A 123 -44.51 -24.07 23.91
C ASN A 123 -44.97 -24.44 22.48
N ASP A 124 -45.95 -23.74 21.92
CA ASP A 124 -46.33 -23.89 20.51
C ASP A 124 -45.39 -23.07 19.60
N VAL A 125 -44.85 -23.71 18.56
CA VAL A 125 -43.97 -23.08 17.56
C VAL A 125 -44.84 -22.42 16.49
N LEU A 126 -44.93 -21.09 16.49
CA LEU A 126 -45.65 -20.36 15.43
C LEU A 126 -44.71 -20.07 14.28
N ILE A 127 -44.66 -20.97 13.29
CA ILE A 127 -43.97 -20.71 12.03
C ILE A 127 -44.80 -19.65 11.29
N MET A 128 -44.39 -18.38 11.35
CA MET A 128 -44.92 -17.38 10.41
C MET A 128 -44.39 -17.74 9.02
N GLU A 129 -45.23 -18.37 8.20
CA GLU A 129 -44.98 -18.57 6.78
C GLU A 129 -44.86 -17.19 6.11
N SER A 130 -43.62 -16.72 5.92
CA SER A 130 -43.37 -15.53 5.12
C SER A 130 -43.55 -15.92 3.66
N GLY A 131 -44.70 -15.55 3.09
CA GLY A 131 -44.93 -15.61 1.66
C GLY A 131 -43.84 -14.89 0.87
N PHE A 132 -43.62 -15.43 -0.33
CA PHE A 132 -42.78 -14.94 -1.44
C PHE A 132 -42.28 -13.50 -1.38
#